data_AF-A0A1I4U5Y6-F1
#
_entry.id   AF-A0A1I4U5Y6-F1
#
_cell.length_a   1.000
_cell.length_b   1.000
_cell.length_c   1.000
_cell.angle_alpha   90.00
_cell.angle_beta   90.00
_cell.angle_gamma   90.00
#
_symmetry.space_group_name_H-M   'P 1'
#
loop_
_entity.id
_entity.type
_entity.pdbx_description
1 polymer ?
#
loop_
_entity_poly.entity_id
_entity_poly.type
_entity_poly.pdbx_seq_one_letter_code
_entity_poly.pdbx_strand_id
1 'polypeptide(L)' 'MIRKTTAGDASELAWFKSSYSSGNDGESCVEIATALGTVHIRDSKDIRLPQLTLTPSAWADFVPYAAGG' A
#
# COMPACT_ATOMS: atom_id res chain seq x y z
N MET A 1 -9.18 -15.80 26.10
CA MET A 1 -10.14 -14.70 25.96
C MET A 1 -10.29 -14.40 24.48
N ILE A 2 -11.54 -14.44 24.01
CA ILE A 2 -12.12 -13.77 22.83
C ILE A 2 -11.53 -14.08 21.44
N ARG A 3 -12.38 -14.76 20.65
CA ARG A 3 -12.28 -14.96 19.20
C ARG A 3 -12.38 -13.61 18.46
N LYS A 4 -11.60 -13.43 17.39
CA LYS A 4 -12.06 -12.71 16.20
C LYS A 4 -11.52 -13.39 14.94
N THR A 5 -12.31 -14.34 14.43
CA THR A 5 -12.32 -14.66 13.01
C THR A 5 -13.22 -13.63 12.34
N THR A 6 -12.67 -12.74 11.51
CA THR A 6 -13.36 -11.82 10.57
C THR A 6 -12.25 -11.18 9.73
N ALA A 7 -12.11 -11.35 8.43
CA ALA A 7 -13.04 -11.79 7.38
C ALA A 7 -12.26 -12.62 6.33
N GLY A 8 -12.90 -13.64 5.76
CA GLY A 8 -12.40 -14.27 4.54
C GLY A 8 -12.55 -13.36 3.33
N ASP A 9 -11.70 -13.61 2.32
CA ASP A 9 -11.84 -13.24 0.90
C ASP A 9 -11.64 -11.78 0.48
N ALA A 10 -10.44 -11.25 0.71
CA ALA A 10 -9.81 -10.39 -0.29
C ALA A 10 -8.72 -11.22 -0.96
N SER A 11 -8.75 -11.34 -2.29
CA SER A 11 -7.62 -11.90 -3.05
C SER A 11 -6.32 -11.34 -2.47
N GLU A 12 -5.43 -12.22 -2.03
CA GLU A 12 -4.23 -11.84 -1.28
C GLU A 12 -3.52 -10.71 -2.05
N LEU A 13 -3.55 -9.49 -1.50
CA LEU A 13 -3.05 -8.31 -2.19
C LEU A 13 -1.59 -8.53 -2.56
N ALA A 14 -1.27 -8.49 -3.85
CA ALA A 14 0.08 -8.67 -4.35
C ALA A 14 0.88 -7.37 -4.15
N TRP A 15 1.58 -7.27 -3.02
CA TRP A 15 2.35 -6.08 -2.65
C TRP A 15 3.67 -6.00 -3.44
N PHE A 16 3.89 -4.85 -4.07
CA PHE A 16 5.11 -4.47 -4.75
C PHE A 16 5.86 -3.38 -3.97
N LYS A 17 7.17 -3.54 -3.89
CA LYS A 17 8.10 -2.65 -3.17
C LYS A 17 8.89 -1.81 -4.18
N SER A 18 9.01 -0.51 -3.92
CA SER A 18 9.69 0.42 -4.84
C SER A 18 11.20 0.16 -4.93
N SER A 19 11.77 0.16 -6.15
CA SER A 19 13.20 0.01 -6.40
C SER A 19 14.06 1.19 -5.92
N TYR A 20 13.46 2.36 -5.69
CA TYR A 20 14.14 3.53 -5.08
C TYR A 20 14.41 3.35 -3.58
N SER A 21 13.98 2.24 -3.01
CA SER A 21 14.10 1.91 -1.59
C SER A 21 15.37 1.14 -1.25
N SER A 22 16.40 1.19 -2.10
CA SER A 22 17.67 0.47 -1.97
C SER A 22 18.80 1.34 -1.36
N GLY A 23 18.44 2.33 -0.54
CA GLY A 23 19.38 3.18 0.20
C GLY A 23 20.10 2.45 1.35
N ASN A 24 21.12 3.10 1.92
CA ASN A 24 22.07 2.56 2.92
C ASN A 24 21.42 2.03 4.22
N ASP A 25 20.16 2.38 4.43
CA ASP A 25 19.30 2.05 5.55
C ASP A 25 18.40 0.83 5.29
N GLY A 26 18.35 0.26 4.07
CA GLY A 26 17.81 -1.09 3.81
C GLY A 26 16.31 -1.31 4.01
N GLU A 27 15.58 -0.36 4.60
CA GLU A 27 14.14 -0.45 4.82
C GLU A 27 13.34 0.39 3.82
N SER A 28 12.47 -0.29 3.07
CA SER A 28 11.51 0.36 2.19
C SER A 28 10.44 1.09 2.99
N CYS A 29 10.14 2.32 2.57
CA CYS A 29 9.14 3.14 3.26
C CYS A 29 7.73 2.90 2.73
N VAL A 30 7.56 2.38 1.50
CA VAL A 30 6.24 2.25 0.86
C VAL A 30 6.12 0.96 0.05
N GLU A 31 4.98 0.28 0.22
CA GLU A 31 4.50 -0.83 -0.60
C GLU A 31 3.16 -0.50 -1.24
N ILE A 32 2.93 -0.98 -2.47
CA ILE A 32 1.68 -0.77 -3.23
C ILE A 32 1.11 -2.12 -3.67
N ALA A 33 -0.20 -2.29 -3.57
CA ALA A 33 -0.91 -3.40 -4.21
C ALA A 33 -2.09 -2.88 -5.03
N THR A 34 -2.28 -3.44 -6.22
CA THR A 34 -3.44 -3.15 -7.06
C THR A 34 -4.45 -4.29 -6.96
N ALA A 35 -5.70 -3.93 -6.76
CA ALA A 35 -6.83 -4.86 -6.78
C ALA A 35 -7.93 -4.30 -7.69
N LEU A 36 -8.97 -5.09 -7.94
CA LEU A 36 -10.09 -4.67 -8.77
C LEU A 36 -10.71 -3.38 -8.20
N GLY A 37 -10.54 -2.28 -8.93
CA GLY A 37 -11.10 -0.97 -8.60
C GLY A 37 -10.43 -0.24 -7.43
N THR A 38 -9.27 -0.71 -6.93
CA THR A 38 -8.58 -0.09 -5.80
C THR A 38 -7.06 -0.15 -5.90
N VAL A 39 -6.41 0.88 -5.38
CA VAL A 39 -4.96 0.96 -5.16
C VAL A 39 -4.74 1.08 -3.67
N HIS A 40 -3.96 0.16 -3.11
CA HIS A 40 -3.60 0.14 -1.70
C HIS A 40 -2.15 0.57 -1.54
N ILE A 41 -1.90 1.43 -0.56
CA ILE A 41 -0.58 1.95 -0.21
C ILE A 41 -0.39 1.78 1.29
N ARG A 42 0.76 1.24 1.70
CA ARG A 42 1.11 1.11 3.12
C ARG A 42 2.58 1.42 3.36
N ASP A 43 2.87 1.76 4.60
CA ASP A 43 4.24 1.84 5.10
C ASP A 43 4.80 0.42 5.26
N SER A 44 5.99 0.15 4.69
CA SER A 44 6.58 -1.21 4.78
C SER A 44 7.25 -1.47 6.13
N LYS A 45 7.49 -0.44 6.95
CA LYS A 45 8.13 -0.54 8.27
C LYS A 45 7.11 -0.88 9.36
N ASP A 46 5.85 -0.45 9.24
CA ASP A 46 4.77 -0.88 10.13
C ASP A 46 3.47 -1.21 9.38
N ILE A 47 3.34 -2.47 8.98
CA ILE A 47 2.16 -3.02 8.28
C ILE A 47 0.88 -3.05 9.13
N ARG A 48 0.96 -2.72 10.43
CA ARG A 48 -0.20 -2.69 11.33
C ARG A 48 -0.88 -1.33 11.33
N LEU A 49 -0.20 -0.30 10.81
CA LEU A 49 -0.78 1.02 10.64
C LEU A 49 -1.84 1.01 9.54
N PRO A 50 -2.78 1.98 9.53
CA PRO A 50 -3.78 2.10 8.48
C PRO A 50 -3.15 2.22 7.09
N GLN A 51 -3.66 1.44 6.14
CA GLN A 51 -3.33 1.57 4.73
C GLN A 51 -4.17 2.66 4.06
N LEU A 52 -3.57 3.41 3.15
CA LEU A 52 -4.30 4.31 2.25
C LEU A 52 -4.92 3.46 1.13
N THR A 53 -6.23 3.65 0.87
CA THR A 53 -6.95 2.96 -0.21
C THR A 53 -7.59 4.00 -1.11
N LEU A 54 -7.27 3.95 -2.41
CA LEU A 54 -7.71 4.92 -3.40
C LEU A 54 -8.40 4.23 -4.56
N THR A 55 -9.34 4.92 -5.20
CA THR A 55 -9.83 4.53 -6.53
C THR A 55 -8.74 4.78 -7.58
N PRO A 56 -8.73 4.07 -8.72
CA PRO A 56 -7.77 4.30 -9.80
C PRO A 56 -7.72 5.74 -10.32
N SER A 57 -8.87 6.44 -10.38
CA SER A 57 -8.92 7.85 -10.77
C SER A 57 -8.21 8.75 -9.77
N ALA A 58 -8.56 8.64 -8.48
CA ALA A 58 -7.89 9.38 -7.41
C ALA A 58 -6.37 9.11 -7.36
N TRP A 59 -5.94 7.87 -7.64
CA TRP A 59 -4.52 7.55 -7.77
C TRP A 59 -3.86 8.27 -8.95
N ALA A 60 -4.52 8.30 -10.11
CA ALA A 60 -4.02 8.99 -11.29
C ALA A 60 -3.89 10.51 -11.08
N ASP A 61 -4.77 11.13 -10.29
CA ASP A 61 -4.68 12.54 -9.92
C ASP A 61 -3.60 12.78 -8.84
N PHE A 62 -3.45 11.85 -7.91
CA PHE A 62 -2.51 11.96 -6.79
C PHE A 62 -1.03 11.89 -7.22
N VAL A 63 -0.68 10.96 -8.12
CA VAL A 63 0.72 10.74 -8.54
C VAL A 63 1.40 12.01 -9.10
N PRO A 64 0.84 12.75 -10.07
CA PRO A 64 1.48 13.95 -10.59
C PRO A 64 1.59 15.07 -9.54
N TYR A 65 0.60 15.19 -8.65
CA TYR A 65 0.68 16.11 -7.50
C TYR A 65 1.85 15.77 -6.58
N ALA A 66 1.98 14.50 -6.20
CA ALA A 66 3.03 14.04 -5.29
C ALA A 66 4.43 14.09 -5.91
N ALA A 67 4.55 13.86 -7.22
CA ALA A 67 5.83 13.83 -7.94
C ALA A 67 6.37 15.23 -8.31
N GLY A 68 5.52 16.25 -8.36
CA GLY A 68 5.89 17.63 -8.71
C GLY A 68 6.25 18.52 -7.53
N GLY A 69 6.32 17.96 -6.32
CA GLY A 69 6.71 18.67 -5.08
C GLY A 69 8.19 18.94 -4.99
#